data_AF-A0A1I7VZY7-F1
#
_entry.id   AF-A0A1I7VZY7-F1
#
_cell.length_a   1.000
_cell.length_b   1.000
_cell.length_c   1.000
_cell.angle_alpha   90.00
_cell.angle_beta   90.00
_cell.angle_gamma   90.00
#
_symmetry.space_group_name_H-M   'P 1'
#
loop_
_entity.id
_entity.type
_entity.pdbx_description
1 polymer ?
#
loop_
_entity_poly.entity_id
_entity_poly.type
_entity_poly.pdbx_seq_one_letter_code
_entity_poly.pdbx_strand_id
1 'polypeptide(L)'
;MKKKRNYNINRVSEQKVSDLLSVMAGMNLLAVDPTDAITQEICKRFNGKLLFDPQCTTIAFTVRDPVFNATFPAGIQHGFAKRIRVRSRCTNAHIVLDGNISVPFNSGTEILLEIHESDALCSAVFP
;
A
#
# COMPACT_ATOMS: atom_id res chain seq x y z
N MET A 1 23.48 3.93 -3.97
CA MET A 1 22.02 3.80 -4.13
C MET A 1 21.32 4.30 -2.87
N LYS A 2 20.79 5.53 -2.85
CA LYS A 2 20.09 6.08 -1.67
C LYS A 2 18.77 5.33 -1.49
N LYS A 3 18.63 4.51 -0.44
CA LYS A 3 17.34 3.95 -0.01
C LYS A 3 16.44 5.12 0.40
N LYS A 4 15.61 5.63 -0.53
CA LYS A 4 14.56 6.59 -0.23
C LYS A 4 13.56 5.88 0.68
N ARG A 5 13.70 6.09 1.99
CA ARG A 5 12.75 5.63 3.02
C ARG A 5 11.49 6.49 2.88
N ASN A 6 10.75 6.29 1.80
CA ASN A 6 9.42 6.86 1.68
C ASN A 6 8.54 6.21 2.75
N TYR A 7 7.76 7.02 3.45
CA TYR A 7 6.65 6.59 4.28
C TYR A 7 5.61 5.90 3.39
N ASN A 8 5.85 4.65 3.02
CA ASN A 8 4.84 3.81 2.40
C ASN A 8 3.77 3.57 3.47
N ILE A 9 2.52 3.93 3.16
CA ILE A 9 1.40 3.78 4.10
C ILE A 9 1.18 2.33 4.56
N ASN A 10 1.62 1.35 3.77
CA ASN A 10 1.53 -0.07 4.08
C ASN A 10 2.64 -0.56 5.00
N ARG A 11 3.58 0.30 5.41
CA ARG A 11 4.69 -0.08 6.29
C ARG A 11 4.18 -0.41 7.70
N VAL A 12 4.68 -1.48 8.28
CA VAL A 12 4.47 -1.82 9.70
C VAL A 12 5.64 -1.33 10.56
N SER A 13 5.33 -0.78 11.73
CA SER A 13 6.32 -0.39 12.74
C SER A 13 6.58 -1.53 13.72
N GLU A 14 7.73 -1.51 14.38
CA GLU A 14 8.09 -2.47 15.43
C GLU A 14 7.09 -2.43 16.58
N GLN A 15 6.60 -1.24 16.95
CA GLN A 15 5.54 -1.10 17.95
C GLN A 15 4.28 -1.89 17.59
N LYS A 16 3.74 -1.71 16.36
CA LYS A 16 2.53 -2.43 15.93
C LYS A 16 2.73 -3.94 15.93
N VAL A 17 3.91 -4.40 15.54
CA VAL A 17 4.25 -5.83 15.54
C VAL A 17 4.37 -6.35 16.97
N SER A 18 5.03 -5.61 17.85
CA SER A 18 5.18 -5.95 19.28
C SER A 18 3.82 -6.04 19.99
N ASP A 19 2.92 -5.09 19.74
CA ASP A 19 1.56 -5.10 20.29
C ASP A 19 0.79 -6.36 19.86
N LEU A 20 0.88 -6.73 18.58
CA LEU A 20 0.23 -7.94 18.05
C LEU A 20 0.84 -9.21 18.66
N LEU A 21 2.16 -9.29 18.76
CA LEU A 21 2.85 -10.43 19.38
C LEU A 21 2.48 -10.57 20.86
N SER A 22 2.28 -9.46 21.57
CA SER A 22 1.84 -9.46 22.97
C SER A 22 0.42 -10.03 23.13
N VAL A 23 -0.50 -9.70 22.21
CA VAL A 23 -1.84 -10.32 22.18
C VAL A 23 -1.74 -11.82 21.93
N MET A 24 -0.91 -12.25 20.98
CA MET A 24 -0.70 -13.68 20.68
C MET A 24 -0.08 -14.45 21.86
N ALA A 25 0.85 -13.82 22.59
CA ALA A 25 1.43 -14.37 23.80
C ALA A 25 0.36 -14.56 24.89
N GLY A 26 -0.51 -13.56 25.10
CA GLY A 26 -1.63 -13.64 26.05
C GLY A 26 -2.67 -14.70 25.69
N MET A 27 -2.78 -15.07 24.41
CA MET A 27 -3.61 -16.19 23.93
C MET A 27 -2.89 -17.55 23.96
N ASN A 28 -1.64 -17.60 24.45
CA ASN A 28 -0.79 -18.80 24.48
C ASN A 28 -0.61 -19.46 23.10
N LEU A 29 -0.57 -18.65 22.04
CA LEU A 29 -0.40 -19.07 20.64
C LEU A 29 1.06 -19.11 20.18
N LEU A 30 1.97 -18.59 21.00
CA LEU A 30 3.39 -18.54 20.69
C LEU A 30 4.13 -19.69 21.38
N ALA A 31 4.98 -20.39 20.62
CA ALA A 31 5.86 -21.41 21.19
C ALA A 31 7.09 -20.82 21.90
N VAL A 32 7.42 -19.55 21.61
CA VAL A 32 8.57 -18.83 22.14
C VAL A 32 8.15 -17.39 22.40
N ASP A 33 8.62 -16.82 23.51
CA ASP A 33 8.37 -15.42 23.83
C ASP A 33 8.96 -14.48 22.76
N PRO A 34 8.19 -13.47 22.32
CA PRO A 34 8.65 -12.54 21.31
C PRO A 34 9.80 -11.68 21.86
N THR A 35 10.90 -11.62 21.11
CA THR A 35 12.05 -10.75 21.41
C THR A 35 12.11 -9.59 20.44
N ASP A 36 12.83 -8.52 20.80
CA ASP A 36 13.06 -7.38 19.90
C ASP A 36 13.68 -7.80 18.56
N ALA A 37 14.57 -8.79 18.58
CA ALA A 37 15.17 -9.35 17.37
C ALA A 37 14.13 -9.99 16.43
N ILE A 38 13.14 -10.70 16.98
CA ILE A 38 12.03 -11.29 16.21
C ILE A 38 11.16 -10.18 15.63
N THR A 39 10.80 -9.17 16.44
CA THR A 39 10.00 -8.02 16.01
C THR A 39 10.68 -7.28 14.85
N GLN A 40 11.97 -6.98 14.98
CA GLN A 40 12.77 -6.32 13.94
C GLN A 40 12.84 -7.14 12.65
N GLU A 41 13.06 -8.45 12.75
CA GLU A 41 13.13 -9.33 11.57
C GLU A 41 11.76 -9.46 10.89
N ILE A 42 10.65 -9.53 11.64
CA ILE A 42 9.29 -9.49 11.08
C ILE A 42 9.07 -8.17 10.33
N CYS A 43 9.34 -7.03 10.96
CA CYS A 43 9.22 -5.72 10.33
C CYS A 43 10.06 -5.62 9.06
N LYS A 44 11.30 -6.10 9.10
CA LYS A 44 12.20 -6.10 7.94
C LYS A 44 11.67 -6.96 6.81
N ARG A 45 11.23 -8.21 7.09
CA ARG A 45 10.68 -9.12 6.08
C ARG A 45 9.37 -8.59 5.50
N PHE A 46 8.46 -8.11 6.34
CA PHE A 46 7.18 -7.57 5.90
C PHE A 46 7.38 -6.32 5.03
N ASN A 47 8.14 -5.34 5.54
CA ASN A 47 8.37 -4.09 4.82
C ASN A 47 9.22 -4.29 3.56
N GLY A 48 10.06 -5.33 3.52
CA GLY A 48 10.80 -5.74 2.32
C GLY A 48 9.89 -6.15 1.16
N LYS A 49 8.72 -6.75 1.45
CA LYS A 49 7.72 -7.12 0.43
C LYS A 49 7.02 -5.92 -0.20
N LEU A 50 7.12 -4.73 0.41
CA LEU A 50 6.53 -3.50 -0.12
C LEU A 50 7.41 -2.87 -1.21
N LEU A 51 8.64 -3.35 -1.38
CA LEU A 51 9.50 -2.95 -2.48
C LEU A 51 9.09 -3.73 -3.73
N PHE A 52 8.83 -3.00 -4.81
CA PHE A 52 8.54 -3.56 -6.12
C PHE A 52 9.70 -3.28 -7.07
N ASP A 53 9.92 -4.22 -7.98
CA ASP A 53 10.87 -4.06 -9.08
C ASP A 53 10.46 -2.83 -9.90
N PRO A 54 11.37 -1.87 -10.18
CA PRO A 54 11.06 -0.73 -11.04
C PRO A 54 10.61 -1.13 -12.46
N GLN A 55 10.89 -2.36 -12.90
CA GLN A 55 10.43 -2.91 -14.18
C GLN A 55 9.05 -3.60 -14.08
N CYS A 56 8.44 -3.64 -12.89
CA CYS A 56 7.14 -4.28 -12.71
C CYS A 56 6.03 -3.47 -13.39
N THR A 57 5.23 -4.14 -14.23
CA THR A 57 4.09 -3.55 -14.94
C THR A 57 2.76 -3.68 -14.18
N THR A 58 2.82 -3.82 -12.85
CA THR A 58 1.62 -3.88 -12.00
C THR A 58 1.54 -2.67 -11.08
N ILE A 59 0.31 -2.24 -10.81
CA ILE A 59 -0.02 -1.14 -9.92
C ILE A 59 -0.34 -1.71 -8.55
N ALA A 60 0.44 -1.32 -7.54
CA ALA A 60 0.10 -1.56 -6.15
C ALA A 60 -0.99 -0.57 -5.70
N PHE A 61 -2.05 -1.07 -5.06
CA PHE A 61 -3.14 -0.23 -4.56
C PHE A 61 -3.43 -0.48 -3.08
N THR A 62 -4.02 0.52 -2.43
CA THR A 62 -4.52 0.42 -1.05
C THR A 62 -5.75 1.31 -0.88
N VAL A 63 -6.84 0.71 -0.44
CA VAL A 63 -8.08 1.37 -0.03
C VAL A 63 -7.93 1.78 1.43
N ARG A 64 -8.14 3.05 1.72
CA ARG A 64 -7.98 3.61 3.06
C ARG A 64 -9.32 3.82 3.75
N ASP A 65 -9.32 3.55 5.04
CA ASP A 65 -10.42 3.85 5.95
C ASP A 65 -11.81 3.45 5.39
N PRO A 66 -11.96 2.24 4.80
CA PRO A 66 -13.23 1.82 4.20
C PRO A 66 -14.31 1.63 5.27
N VAL A 67 -15.54 2.04 4.94
CA VAL A 67 -16.72 1.80 5.78
C VAL A 67 -17.35 0.47 5.37
N PHE A 68 -17.38 -0.48 6.30
CA PHE A 68 -18.02 -1.78 6.09
C PHE A 68 -19.32 -1.91 6.89
N ASN A 69 -20.35 -2.44 6.25
CA ASN A 69 -21.64 -2.75 6.87
C ASN A 69 -22.41 -3.79 6.02
N ALA A 70 -23.67 -4.07 6.36
CA ALA A 70 -24.51 -5.02 5.61
C ALA A 70 -24.69 -4.64 4.13
N THR A 71 -24.63 -3.35 3.80
CA THR A 71 -24.71 -2.82 2.43
C THR A 71 -23.36 -2.81 1.72
N PHE A 72 -22.27 -2.57 2.45
CA PHE A 72 -20.90 -2.51 1.94
C PHE A 72 -20.05 -3.61 2.61
N PRO A 73 -20.05 -4.84 2.07
CA PRO A 73 -19.27 -5.93 2.64
C PRO A 73 -17.77 -5.66 2.54
N ALA A 74 -16.99 -6.31 3.41
CA ALA A 74 -15.54 -6.22 3.37
C ALA A 74 -15.00 -6.74 2.03
N GLY A 75 -14.11 -5.96 1.42
CA GLY A 75 -13.43 -6.29 0.17
C GLY A 75 -11.92 -6.30 0.31
N ILE A 76 -11.22 -6.50 -0.82
CA ILE A 76 -9.76 -6.42 -0.88
C ILE A 76 -9.32 -4.98 -0.59
N GLN A 77 -8.55 -4.79 0.48
CA GLN A 77 -8.09 -3.47 0.90
C GLN A 77 -6.75 -3.08 0.30
N HIS A 78 -5.93 -4.03 -0.14
CA HIS A 78 -4.66 -3.76 -0.78
C HIS A 78 -4.28 -4.92 -1.69
N GLY A 79 -3.45 -4.65 -2.68
CA GLY A 79 -3.00 -5.68 -3.60
C GLY A 79 -2.31 -5.09 -4.82
N PHE A 80 -2.25 -5.90 -5.87
CA PHE A 80 -1.67 -5.55 -7.16
C PHE A 80 -2.69 -5.76 -8.26
N ALA A 81 -2.67 -4.88 -9.26
CA ALA A 81 -3.54 -4.98 -10.43
C ALA A 81 -2.78 -4.49 -11.68
N LYS A 82 -3.09 -5.07 -12.84
CA LYS A 82 -2.62 -4.52 -14.13
C LYS A 82 -3.42 -3.30 -14.57
N ARG A 83 -4.67 -3.22 -14.10
CA ARG A 83 -5.64 -2.21 -14.48
C ARG A 83 -6.54 -1.90 -13.30
N ILE A 84 -6.75 -0.62 -13.00
CA ILE A 84 -7.67 -0.17 -11.94
C ILE A 84 -8.69 0.78 -12.57
N ARG A 85 -9.97 0.45 -12.44
CA ARG A 85 -11.09 1.32 -12.84
C ARG A 85 -11.73 1.87 -11.58
N VAL A 86 -11.80 3.19 -11.46
CA VAL A 86 -12.45 3.86 -10.32
C VAL A 86 -13.58 4.73 -10.86
N ARG A 87 -14.78 4.58 -10.29
CA ARG A 87 -15.93 5.43 -10.60
C ARG A 87 -16.33 6.19 -9.35
N SER A 88 -16.37 7.52 -9.45
CA SER A 88 -16.76 8.36 -8.34
C SER A 88 -18.26 8.30 -8.09
N ARG A 89 -18.61 8.21 -6.81
CA ARG A 89 -19.97 8.46 -6.28
C ARG A 89 -20.02 9.70 -5.39
N CYS A 90 -18.91 10.41 -5.25
CA CYS A 90 -18.76 11.53 -4.32
C CYS A 90 -19.17 12.83 -4.99
N THR A 91 -19.84 13.73 -4.27
CA THR A 91 -20.23 15.04 -4.80
C THR A 91 -19.07 16.03 -4.90
N ASN A 92 -18.07 15.88 -4.02
CA ASN A 92 -16.88 16.72 -3.95
C ASN A 92 -15.64 15.85 -3.67
N ALA A 93 -15.13 15.17 -4.69
CA ALA A 93 -13.92 14.35 -4.58
C ALA A 93 -12.86 14.84 -5.55
N HIS A 94 -11.61 14.43 -5.27
CA HIS A 94 -10.45 14.81 -6.06
C HIS A 94 -9.54 13.60 -6.29
N ILE A 95 -8.86 13.60 -7.44
CA ILE A 95 -7.70 12.76 -7.70
C ILE A 95 -6.46 13.61 -7.49
N VAL A 96 -5.52 13.10 -6.70
CA VAL A 96 -4.23 13.74 -6.48
C VAL A 96 -3.15 12.92 -7.18
N LEU A 97 -2.41 13.56 -8.09
CA LEU A 97 -1.30 12.98 -8.84
C LEU A 97 0.02 13.53 -8.29
N ASP A 98 0.97 12.64 -8.00
CA ASP A 98 2.32 12.92 -7.46
C ASP A 98 2.40 13.85 -6.23
N GLY A 99 1.27 14.14 -5.60
CA GLY A 99 1.15 15.02 -4.45
C GLY A 99 1.10 16.52 -4.77
N ASN A 100 1.12 16.92 -6.04
CA ASN A 100 1.14 18.34 -6.45
C ASN A 100 -0.01 18.77 -7.36
N ILE A 101 -0.64 17.83 -8.07
CA ILE A 101 -1.76 18.11 -8.98
C ILE A 101 -3.03 17.54 -8.37
N SER A 102 -4.08 18.35 -8.28
CA SER A 102 -5.41 17.93 -7.82
C SER A 102 -6.45 18.21 -8.89
N VAL A 103 -7.21 17.19 -9.28
CA VAL A 103 -8.25 17.27 -10.32
C VAL A 103 -9.60 16.89 -9.72
N PRO A 104 -10.68 17.66 -9.94
CA PRO A 104 -12.03 17.27 -9.51
C PRO A 104 -12.44 15.89 -10.06
N PHE A 105 -13.04 15.07 -9.20
CA PHE A 105 -13.44 13.69 -9.48
C PHE A 105 -14.81 13.40 -8.88
N ASN A 106 -15.82 14.16 -9.32
CA ASN A 106 -17.17 14.17 -8.76
C ASN A 106 -18.06 13.06 -9.33
N SER A 107 -19.27 12.91 -8.77
CA SER A 107 -20.16 11.79 -9.03
C SER A 107 -20.38 11.57 -10.53
N GLY A 108 -20.21 10.32 -10.96
CA GLY A 108 -20.33 9.93 -12.36
C GLY A 108 -19.02 9.96 -13.14
N THR A 109 -17.97 10.65 -12.67
CA THR A 109 -16.66 10.58 -13.29
C THR A 109 -16.04 9.21 -13.12
N GLU A 110 -15.21 8.83 -14.08
CA GLU A 110 -14.51 7.56 -14.09
C GLU A 110 -13.08 7.76 -14.54
N ILE A 111 -12.17 7.02 -13.93
CA ILE A 111 -10.79 6.92 -14.37
C ILE A 111 -10.39 5.48 -14.57
N LEU A 112 -9.37 5.33 -15.42
CA LEU A 112 -8.70 4.09 -15.71
C LEU A 112 -7.20 4.29 -15.51
N LEU A 113 -6.60 3.45 -14.68
CA LEU A 113 -5.17 3.45 -14.40
C LEU A 113 -4.58 2.18 -15.01
N GLU A 114 -3.62 2.36 -15.92
CA GLU A 114 -2.89 1.32 -16.63
C GLU A 114 -1.43 1.75 -16.76
N ILE A 115 -0.53 0.77 -16.89
CA ILE A 115 0.88 1.00 -17.18
C ILE A 115 1.13 0.57 -18.62
N HIS A 116 1.65 1.50 -19.44
CA HIS A 116 2.08 1.24 -20.80
C HIS A 116 3.60 1.36 -20.92
N GLU A 117 4.24 0.39 -21.56
CA GLU A 117 5.70 0.41 -21.77
C GLU A 117 6.17 1.62 -22.59
N SER A 118 5.31 2.17 -23.45
CA SER A 118 5.58 3.39 -24.22
C SER A 118 5.78 4.63 -23.34
N ASP A 119 5.27 4.61 -22.11
CA ASP A 119 5.34 5.73 -21.17
C ASP A 119 6.48 5.56 -20.17
N ALA A 120 7.35 4.55 -20.37
CA ALA A 120 8.46 4.28 -19.48
C ALA A 120 9.46 5.45 -19.43
N LEU A 121 9.85 5.83 -18.22
CA LEU A 121 10.85 6.87 -18.01
C LEU A 121 12.25 6.35 -18.36
N CYS A 122 12.92 7.00 -19.32
CA CYS A 122 14.31 6.70 -19.66
C CYS A 122 15.27 7.43 -18.70
N SER A 123 16.18 6.67 -18.07
CA SER A 123 17.25 7.23 -17.23
C SER A 123 18.60 7.09 -17.93
N ALA A 124 19.41 8.15 -17.91
CA ALA A 124 20.80 8.09 -18.36
C ALA A 124 21.70 7.59 -17.22
N VAL A 125 22.61 6.66 -17.52
CA VAL A 125 23.66 6.21 -16.60
C VAL A 125 24.97 6.84 -17.04
N PHE A 126 25.57 7.63 -16.16
CA PHE A 126 26.89 8.24 -16.38
C PHE A 126 27.96 7.44 -15.62
N PRO A 127 29.18 7.32 -16.17
CA PRO A 127 30.31 6.65 -15.52
C PRO A 127 30.80 7.39 -14.26
#